data_AF-A0A1Y9T5J6-F1
#
_entry.id   AF-A0A1Y9T5J6-F1
#
_cell.length_a   1.000
_cell.length_b   1.000
_cell.length_c   1.000
_cell.angle_alpha   90.00
_cell.angle_beta   90.00
_cell.angle_gamma   90.00
#
_symmetry.space_group_name_H-M   'P 1'
#
loop_
_entity.id
_entity.type
_entity.pdbx_description
1 polymer ?
#
loop_
_entity_poly.entity_id
_entity_poly.type
_entity_poly.pdbx_seq_one_letter_code
_entity_poly.pdbx_strand_id
1 'polypeptide(L)'
;TAANQSDKVAVVDAKDRNLEALVDVTSIPHPGRGANLIDPEFGPVWVTSALGSDEVTFIGTDPEEHPKHAWKAVRVVQGMGGGSLFMKTH
;
A
#
# COMPACT_ATOMS: atom_id res chain seq x y z
N THR A 1 1.47 8.83 20.34
CA THR A 1 2.24 9.13 19.13
C THR A 1 2.47 7.84 18.38
N ALA A 2 2.07 7.74 17.11
CA ALA A 2 2.24 6.52 16.30
C ALA A 2 3.73 6.30 15.96
N ALA A 3 4.14 5.04 15.83
CA ALA A 3 5.50 4.57 16.10
C ALA A 3 6.53 4.66 14.95
N ASN A 4 6.24 5.37 13.85
CA ASN A 4 7.17 5.54 12.74
C ASN A 4 6.72 6.66 11.78
N GLN A 5 7.37 7.83 11.80
CA GLN A 5 7.30 8.79 10.69
C GLN A 5 8.19 8.32 9.53
N SER A 6 7.96 7.11 9.03
CA SER A 6 8.62 6.64 7.81
C SER A 6 7.55 6.53 6.76
N ASP A 7 7.69 7.32 5.69
CA ASP A 7 6.84 7.24 4.49
C ASP A 7 7.23 6.00 3.67
N LYS A 8 7.26 4.83 4.32
CA LYS A 8 7.68 3.55 3.74
C LYS A 8 6.76 2.42 4.15
N VAL A 9 6.53 1.48 3.23
CA VAL A 9 5.85 0.21 3.46
C VAL A 9 6.85 -0.92 3.25
N ALA A 10 7.01 -1.77 4.27
CA ALA A 10 7.86 -2.96 4.18
C ALA A 10 7.05 -4.14 3.64
N VAL A 11 7.59 -4.81 2.63
CA VAL A 11 7.06 -6.05 2.06
C VAL A 11 7.98 -7.19 2.48
N VAL A 12 7.40 -8.20 3.12
CA VAL A 12 8.12 -9.39 3.60
C VAL A 12 7.52 -10.61 2.92
N ASP A 13 8.36 -11.42 2.28
CA ASP A 13 7.93 -12.75 1.83
C ASP A 13 7.85 -13.67 3.06
N ALA A 14 6.65 -14.11 3.40
CA ALA A 14 6.43 -14.98 4.54
C ALA A 14 6.93 -16.42 4.31
N LYS A 15 7.02 -16.86 3.05
CA LYS A 15 7.49 -18.20 2.66
C LYS A 15 9.01 -18.29 2.81
N ASP A 16 9.73 -17.35 2.20
CA ASP A 16 11.19 -17.32 2.19
C ASP A 16 11.79 -16.53 3.37
N ARG A 17 10.93 -15.83 4.14
CA ARG A 17 11.23 -15.10 5.37
C ARG A 17 12.28 -14.00 5.21
N ASN A 18 12.26 -13.30 4.07
CA ASN A 18 13.14 -12.19 3.75
C ASN A 18 12.35 -10.89 3.48
N LEU A 19 13.06 -9.77 3.60
CA LEU A 19 12.56 -8.46 3.19
C LEU A 19 12.65 -8.37 1.67
N GLU A 20 11.49 -8.30 1.01
CA GLU A 20 11.39 -8.25 -0.44
C GLU A 20 11.53 -6.80 -0.95
N ALA A 21 10.89 -5.86 -0.26
CA ALA A 21 10.95 -4.46 -0.65
C ALA A 21 10.70 -3.49 0.51
N LEU A 22 11.23 -2.28 0.35
CA LEU A 22 10.82 -1.09 1.09
C LEU A 22 10.25 -0.09 0.08
N VAL A 23 8.93 0.03 0.05
CA VAL A 23 8.21 0.87 -0.91
C VAL A 23 8.04 2.26 -0.34
N ASP A 24 8.57 3.26 -1.03
CA ASP A 24 8.33 4.67 -0.71
C ASP A 24 6.87 5.05 -1.00
N VAL A 25 6.24 5.76 -0.05
CA VAL A 25 4.90 6.33 -0.19
C VAL A 25 4.95 7.85 0.01
N THR A 26 3.94 8.56 -0.47
CA THR A 26 3.90 10.04 -0.44
C THR A 26 3.51 10.61 0.92
N SER A 27 2.81 9.82 1.73
CA SER A 27 2.29 10.20 3.05
C SER A 27 2.40 9.02 4.01
N ILE A 28 2.48 9.29 5.31
CA ILE A 28 2.57 8.28 6.37
C ILE A 28 1.39 7.30 6.25
N PRO A 29 1.61 6.01 5.96
CA PRO A 29 0.53 5.06 5.78
C PRO A 29 -0.17 4.80 7.12
N HIS A 30 -1.49 4.70 7.09
CA HIS A 30 -2.26 4.39 8.29
C HIS A 30 -2.02 2.93 8.73
N PRO A 31 -1.72 2.67 10.01
CA PRO A 31 -1.60 1.31 10.51
C PRO A 31 -2.91 0.51 10.33
N GLY A 32 -2.84 -0.64 9.68
CA GLY A 32 -4.00 -1.48 9.42
C GLY A 32 -3.68 -2.65 8.51
N ARG A 33 -4.68 -3.50 8.23
CA ARG A 33 -4.53 -4.61 7.28
C ARG A 33 -4.47 -4.14 5.82
N GLY A 34 -4.96 -2.94 5.54
CA GLY A 34 -5.22 -2.47 4.19
C GLY A 34 -6.27 -3.32 3.48
N ALA A 35 -6.34 -3.16 2.16
CA ALA A 35 -7.30 -3.87 1.31
C ALA A 35 -6.60 -4.40 0.05
N ASN A 36 -6.91 -5.64 -0.35
CA ASN A 36 -6.44 -6.21 -1.61
C ASN A 36 -7.52 -6.08 -2.67
N LEU A 37 -7.14 -5.60 -3.87
CA LEU A 37 -8.02 -5.40 -5.02
C LEU A 37 -7.36 -5.94 -6.29
N ILE A 38 -8.15 -6.14 -7.33
CA ILE A 38 -7.66 -6.25 -8.71
C ILE A 38 -7.86 -4.90 -9.40
N ASP A 39 -6.77 -4.25 -9.76
CA ASP A 39 -6.79 -3.03 -10.56
C ASP A 39 -6.85 -3.38 -12.05
N PRO A 40 -7.73 -2.74 -12.84
CA PRO A 40 -7.86 -3.04 -14.27
C PRO A 40 -6.61 -2.71 -15.09
N GLU A 41 -5.73 -1.83 -14.60
CA GLU A 41 -4.50 -1.40 -15.28
C GLU A 41 -3.27 -2.10 -14.73
N PHE A 42 -3.20 -2.27 -13.41
CA PHE A 42 -1.98 -2.74 -12.73
C PHE A 42 -2.05 -4.17 -12.19
N GLY A 43 -3.18 -4.86 -12.32
CA GLY A 43 -3.37 -6.19 -11.78
C GLY A 43 -3.56 -6.18 -10.26
N PRO A 44 -3.10 -7.22 -9.54
CA PRO A 44 -3.23 -7.29 -8.08
C PRO A 44 -2.52 -6.14 -7.35
N VAL A 45 -3.26 -5.48 -6.46
CA VAL A 45 -2.76 -4.36 -5.65
C VAL A 45 -3.20 -4.46 -4.19
N TRP A 46 -2.36 -3.93 -3.29
CA TRP A 46 -2.69 -3.66 -1.90
C TRP A 46 -2.84 -2.16 -1.68
N VAL A 47 -3.83 -1.76 -0.89
CA VAL A 47 -4.23 -0.36 -0.73
C VAL A 47 -4.26 0.06 0.73
N THR A 48 -3.74 1.27 0.99
CA THR A 48 -3.74 1.92 2.31
C THR A 48 -4.14 3.39 2.22
N SER A 49 -4.86 3.87 3.23
CA SER A 49 -5.01 5.31 3.50
C SER A 49 -3.76 5.87 4.18
N ALA A 50 -3.66 7.19 4.21
CA ALA A 50 -2.63 7.92 4.94
C ALA A 50 -3.18 8.53 6.25
N LEU A 51 -2.32 8.64 7.27
CA LEU A 51 -2.61 9.34 8.52
C LEU A 51 -2.61 10.86 8.29
N GLY A 52 -3.75 11.52 8.52
CA GLY A 52 -3.85 12.98 8.45
C GLY A 52 -3.79 13.56 7.03
N SER A 53 -3.89 12.72 6.00
CA SER A 53 -3.97 13.07 4.58
C SER A 53 -5.13 12.32 3.95
N ASP A 54 -5.80 12.91 2.95
CA ASP A 54 -6.86 12.26 2.19
C ASP A 54 -6.31 11.31 1.11
N GLU A 55 -5.00 11.15 1.00
CA GLU A 55 -4.37 10.25 0.05
C GLU A 55 -4.63 8.76 0.34
N VAL A 56 -4.82 8.01 -0.74
CA VAL A 56 -4.95 6.56 -0.78
C VAL A 56 -3.93 6.01 -1.78
N THR A 57 -3.03 5.18 -1.28
CA THR A 57 -1.90 4.64 -2.06
C THR A 57 -2.15 3.18 -2.43
N PHE A 58 -1.89 2.85 -3.69
CA PHE A 58 -2.01 1.52 -4.27
C PHE A 58 -0.60 1.00 -4.55
N ILE A 59 -0.30 -0.20 -4.06
CA ILE A 59 0.99 -0.87 -4.22
C ILE A 59 0.77 -2.15 -5.01
N GLY A 60 1.51 -2.36 -6.10
CA GLY A 60 1.45 -3.62 -6.86
C GLY A 60 2.01 -4.80 -6.07
N THR A 61 1.34 -5.95 -6.10
CA THR A 61 1.67 -7.11 -5.26
C THR A 61 1.94 -8.41 -6.01
N ASP A 62 2.08 -8.34 -7.34
CA ASP A 62 2.28 -9.51 -8.18
C ASP A 62 3.62 -9.45 -8.95
N PRO A 63 4.70 -10.01 -8.38
CA PRO A 63 6.00 -10.07 -9.03
C PRO A 63 6.09 -11.09 -10.18
N GLU A 64 5.13 -12.01 -10.33
CA GLU A 64 5.20 -13.06 -11.35
C GLU A 64 4.55 -12.61 -12.66
N GLU A 65 3.28 -12.18 -12.63
CA GLU A 65 2.58 -11.75 -13.85
C GLU A 65 2.69 -10.24 -14.11
N HIS A 66 2.93 -9.43 -13.06
CA HIS A 66 3.05 -7.97 -13.14
C HIS A 66 4.39 -7.42 -12.61
N PRO A 67 5.56 -7.98 -13.03
CA PRO A 67 6.88 -7.66 -12.46
C PRO A 67 7.28 -6.19 -12.60
N LYS A 68 6.73 -5.47 -13.59
CA LYS A 68 7.02 -4.03 -13.77
C LYS A 68 6.42 -3.16 -12.65
N HIS A 69 5.35 -3.64 -12.02
CA HIS A 69 4.52 -2.92 -11.06
C HIS A 69 4.67 -3.45 -9.62
N ALA A 70 5.15 -4.68 -9.47
CA ALA A 70 5.41 -5.30 -8.18
C ALA A 70 6.27 -4.40 -7.29
N TRP A 71 5.79 -4.24 -6.05
CA TRP A 71 6.47 -3.52 -4.97
C TRP A 71 6.74 -2.04 -5.28
N LYS A 72 5.84 -1.41 -6.04
CA LYS A 72 5.87 0.03 -6.32
C LYS A 72 4.52 0.65 -5.97
N ALA A 73 4.55 1.91 -5.51
CA ALA A 73 3.35 2.74 -5.48
C ALA A 73 2.95 3.06 -6.93
N VAL A 74 1.89 2.39 -7.41
CA VAL A 74 1.44 2.46 -8.81
C VAL A 74 0.38 3.53 -9.05
N ARG A 75 -0.35 3.90 -7.99
CA ARG A 75 -1.37 4.95 -8.03
C ARG A 75 -1.52 5.59 -6.66
N VAL A 76 -1.70 6.91 -6.66
CA VAL A 76 -2.17 7.66 -5.48
C VAL A 76 -3.43 8.40 -5.91
N VAL A 77 -4.50 8.24 -5.14
CA VAL A 77 -5.78 8.94 -5.37
C VAL A 77 -6.18 9.71 -4.12
N GLN A 78 -6.95 10.77 -4.30
CA GLN A 78 -7.62 11.44 -3.18
C GLN A 78 -8.88 10.64 -2.81
N GLY A 79 -8.91 10.16 -1.57
CA GLY A 79 -10.03 9.49 -0.95
C GLY A 79 -11.00 10.47 -0.26
N MET A 80 -11.97 9.90 0.47
CA MET A 80 -12.95 10.68 1.23
C MET A 80 -12.35 11.20 2.55
N GLY A 81 -11.49 12.22 2.46
CA GLY A 81 -10.97 13.00 3.60
C GLY A 81 -9.98 12.25 4.50
N GLY A 82 -9.08 13.00 5.14
CA GLY A 82 -7.95 12.45 5.94
C GLY A 82 -8.28 11.76 7.27
N GLY A 83 -9.50 11.22 7.38
CA GLY A 83 -10.02 10.49 8.55
C GLY A 83 -10.51 9.07 8.25
N SER A 84 -10.34 8.55 7.04
CA SER A 84 -10.65 7.14 6.73
C SER A 84 -9.61 6.21 7.34
N LEU A 85 -9.88 5.78 8.58
CA LEU A 85 -8.96 5.01 9.43
C LEU A 85 -8.73 3.56 8.95
N PHE A 86 -9.71 2.92 8.31
CA PHE A 86 -9.61 1.52 7.92
C PHE A 86 -10.17 1.28 6.53
N MET A 87 -9.39 0.58 5.70
CA MET A 87 -9.83 0.05 4.41
C MET A 87 -10.10 -1.44 4.50
N LYS A 88 -11.18 -1.91 3.87
CA LYS A 88 -11.55 -3.32 3.78
C LYS A 88 -12.31 -3.58 2.48
N THR A 89 -12.04 -4.71 1.83
CA THR A 89 -12.85 -5.26 0.74
C THR A 89 -13.80 -6.35 1.23
N HIS A 90 -14.89 -6.58 0.49
CA HIS A 90 -15.88 -7.62 0.72
C HIS A 90 -15.67 -8.81 -0.20
#